data_AF-A0A532VAF9-F1
#
_entry.id   AF-A0A532VAF9-F1
#
_cell.length_a   1.000
_cell.length_b   1.000
_cell.length_c   1.000
_cell.angle_alpha   90.00
_cell.angle_beta   90.00
_cell.angle_gamma   90.00
#
_symmetry.space_group_name_H-M   'P 1'
#
loop_
_entity.id
_entity.type
_entity.pdbx_description
1 polymer ?
#
loop_
_entity_poly.entity_id
_entity_poly.type
_entity_poly.pdbx_seq_one_letter_code
_entity_poly.pdbx_strand_id
1 'polypeptide(L)'
;LEGEVEYERKKLLYGKVKSFGILYDGLELLALLSPLVPEEELSLDHCHIVFTNQLFGTWSEDDHRYHARVSVYGFPSLISTTGVVEAPAKPRDFYLKQQLGVSLLTLKEEFKGRFIDYNDLRLTEVTKGYVMQALFFHITGNPFCENKNCRLYNAHWQEDLIRAQLTSKNDVCLQHEKILTHLASR
;
A
#
# COMPACT_ATOMS: atom_id res chain seq x y z
N LEU A 1 -19.91 -0.39 16.61
CA LEU A 1 -20.26 0.14 17.96
C LEU A 1 -20.42 1.66 17.90
N GLU A 2 -21.22 2.30 18.77
CA GLU A 2 -21.45 3.76 18.75
C GLU A 2 -20.16 4.58 18.78
N GLY A 3 -19.13 4.12 19.52
CA GLY A 3 -17.83 4.78 19.58
C GLY A 3 -17.07 4.82 18.26
N GLU A 4 -17.16 3.76 17.44
CA GLU A 4 -16.54 3.70 16.11
C GLU A 4 -17.26 4.62 15.12
N VAL A 5 -18.60 4.67 15.19
CA VAL A 5 -19.43 5.58 14.39
C VAL A 5 -19.10 7.03 14.74
N GLU A 6 -18.97 7.35 16.02
CA GLU A 6 -18.60 8.70 16.45
C GLU A 6 -17.15 9.06 16.08
N TYR A 7 -16.24 8.09 16.13
CA TYR A 7 -14.87 8.27 15.64
C TYR A 7 -14.85 8.65 14.16
N GLU A 8 -15.53 7.88 13.29
CA GLU A 8 -15.59 8.16 11.86
C GLU A 8 -16.35 9.47 11.57
N ARG A 9 -17.44 9.76 12.29
CA ARG A 9 -18.15 11.04 12.19
C ARG A 9 -17.23 12.22 12.50
N LYS A 10 -16.49 12.18 13.60
CA LYS A 10 -15.50 13.22 13.95
C LYS A 10 -14.42 13.34 12.89
N LYS A 11 -13.94 12.23 12.35
CA LYS A 11 -12.92 12.23 11.30
C LYS A 11 -13.42 12.94 10.04
N LEU A 12 -14.64 12.64 9.59
CA LEU A 12 -15.28 13.28 8.44
C LEU A 12 -15.52 14.78 8.66
N LEU A 13 -16.00 15.17 9.85
CA LEU A 13 -16.35 16.57 10.14
C LEU A 13 -15.14 17.47 10.39
N TYR A 14 -14.09 16.95 11.04
CA TYR A 14 -12.98 17.78 11.51
C TYR A 14 -11.68 17.60 10.73
N GLY A 15 -11.59 16.58 9.85
CA GLY A 15 -10.53 16.40 8.82
C GLY A 15 -9.07 16.29 9.31
N LYS A 16 -8.81 16.51 10.60
CA LYS A 16 -7.47 16.62 11.20
C LYS A 16 -7.15 15.50 12.20
N VAL A 17 -8.06 14.55 12.41
CA VAL A 17 -7.79 13.41 13.27
C VAL A 17 -6.86 12.47 12.50
N LYS A 18 -5.63 12.30 12.99
CA LYS A 18 -4.74 11.24 12.48
C LYS A 18 -5.45 9.90 12.65
N SER A 19 -5.60 9.15 11.56
CA SER A 19 -5.99 7.74 11.64
C SER A 19 -4.91 7.01 12.45
N PHE A 20 -5.16 6.75 13.72
CA PHE A 20 -4.19 6.08 14.58
C PHE A 20 -4.87 4.98 15.38
N GLY A 21 -4.28 3.78 15.33
CA GLY A 21 -4.71 2.64 16.13
C GLY A 21 -5.91 1.85 15.62
N ILE A 22 -6.56 2.27 14.52
CA ILE A 22 -7.66 1.50 13.90
C ILE A 22 -7.16 0.83 12.63
N LEU A 23 -7.33 -0.49 12.58
CA LEU A 23 -7.04 -1.34 11.43
C LEU A 23 -8.35 -1.85 10.85
N TYR A 24 -8.70 -1.38 9.66
CA TYR A 24 -9.89 -1.85 8.94
C TYR A 24 -9.63 -3.21 8.27
N ASP A 25 -10.66 -4.03 8.14
CA ASP A 25 -10.60 -5.18 7.24
C ASP A 25 -10.65 -4.68 5.79
N GLY A 26 -9.60 -4.99 5.02
CA GLY A 26 -9.43 -4.50 3.66
C GLY A 26 -10.41 -5.12 2.66
N LEU A 27 -10.90 -6.34 2.91
CA LEU A 27 -11.89 -6.99 2.03
C LEU A 27 -13.29 -6.47 2.31
N GLU A 28 -13.63 -6.23 3.57
CA GLU A 28 -14.89 -5.56 3.94
C GLU A 28 -14.92 -4.11 3.44
N LEU A 29 -13.79 -3.38 3.55
CA LEU A 29 -13.69 -2.03 3.01
C LEU A 29 -13.84 -2.03 1.48
N LEU A 30 -13.26 -3.01 0.79
CA LEU A 30 -13.47 -3.19 -0.64
C LEU A 30 -14.94 -3.43 -0.97
N ALA A 31 -15.58 -4.39 -0.29
CA ALA A 31 -16.99 -4.72 -0.49
C ALA A 31 -17.93 -3.54 -0.22
N LEU A 32 -17.59 -2.67 0.75
CA LEU A 32 -18.34 -1.45 1.05
C LEU A 32 -18.22 -0.40 -0.08
N LEU A 33 -17.05 -0.31 -0.72
CA LEU A 33 -16.77 0.69 -1.75
C LEU A 33 -17.16 0.24 -3.16
N SER A 34 -17.17 -1.07 -3.44
CA SER A 34 -17.51 -1.61 -4.76
C SER A 34 -18.85 -1.11 -5.32
N PRO A 35 -19.95 -1.03 -4.54
CA PRO A 35 -21.24 -0.53 -5.04
C PRO A 35 -21.26 0.97 -5.36
N LEU A 36 -20.20 1.73 -5.02
CA LEU A 36 -20.10 3.15 -5.34
C LEU A 36 -19.50 3.41 -6.73
N VAL A 37 -19.00 2.37 -7.41
CA VAL A 37 -18.53 2.47 -8.79
C VAL A 37 -19.75 2.62 -9.70
N PRO A 38 -19.82 3.63 -10.59
CA PRO A 38 -20.92 3.82 -11.53
C PRO A 38 -21.14 2.59 -12.41
N GLU A 39 -22.41 2.24 -12.66
CA GLU A 39 -22.76 1.05 -13.43
C GLU A 39 -22.19 1.11 -14.87
N GLU A 40 -22.12 2.30 -15.46
CA GLU A 40 -21.57 2.53 -16.79
C GLU A 40 -20.04 2.34 -16.85
N GLU A 41 -19.37 2.38 -15.71
CA GLU A 41 -17.92 2.23 -15.57
C GLU A 41 -17.54 0.81 -15.12
N LEU A 42 -18.51 -0.12 -14.94
CA LEU A 42 -18.27 -1.52 -14.62
C LEU A 42 -17.77 -2.34 -15.84
N SER A 43 -16.70 -1.88 -16.48
CA SER A 43 -16.04 -2.56 -17.59
C SER A 43 -14.52 -2.60 -17.41
N LEU A 44 -13.83 -3.37 -18.24
CA LEU A 44 -12.36 -3.39 -18.26
C LEU A 44 -11.76 -2.10 -18.83
N ASP A 45 -12.56 -1.20 -19.39
CA ASP A 45 -12.09 0.08 -19.93
C ASP A 45 -11.85 1.13 -18.82
N HIS A 46 -12.40 0.90 -17.62
CA HIS A 46 -12.26 1.79 -16.47
C HIS A 46 -11.56 1.09 -15.31
N CYS A 47 -10.44 1.66 -14.87
CA CYS A 47 -9.72 1.18 -13.69
C CYS A 47 -9.93 2.16 -12.53
N HIS A 48 -10.74 1.76 -11.56
CA HIS A 48 -11.01 2.55 -10.36
C HIS A 48 -9.97 2.30 -9.29
N ILE A 49 -9.33 3.37 -8.81
CA ILE A 49 -8.32 3.32 -7.76
C ILE A 49 -8.70 4.32 -6.67
N VAL A 50 -8.94 3.82 -5.46
CA VAL A 50 -9.27 4.62 -4.29
C VAL A 50 -8.02 4.83 -3.45
N PHE A 51 -7.66 6.10 -3.25
CA PHE A 51 -6.66 6.49 -2.26
C PHE A 51 -7.31 6.78 -0.92
N THR A 52 -6.76 6.21 0.14
CA THR A 52 -7.21 6.46 1.52
C THR A 52 -6.04 6.72 2.46
N ASN A 53 -6.34 7.38 3.58
CA ASN A 53 -5.45 7.51 4.73
C ASN A 53 -5.88 6.60 5.89
N GLN A 54 -6.82 5.68 5.67
CA GLN A 54 -7.17 4.64 6.62
C GLN A 54 -6.14 3.52 6.54
N LEU A 55 -5.72 3.01 7.70
CA LEU A 55 -4.90 1.80 7.76
C LEU A 55 -5.83 0.59 7.67
N PHE A 56 -5.54 -0.34 6.77
CA PHE A 56 -6.28 -1.59 6.65
C PHE A 56 -5.34 -2.77 6.55
N GLY A 57 -5.87 -3.95 6.80
CA GLY A 57 -5.16 -5.21 6.70
C GLY A 57 -6.04 -6.32 6.17
N THR A 58 -5.43 -7.46 5.88
CA THR A 58 -6.17 -8.68 5.53
C THR A 58 -5.81 -9.78 6.53
N TRP A 59 -6.77 -10.66 6.80
CA TRP A 59 -6.50 -11.87 7.55
C TRP A 59 -5.56 -12.79 6.75
N SER A 60 -4.53 -13.32 7.40
CA SER A 60 -3.68 -14.37 6.85
C SER A 60 -4.04 -15.70 7.50
N GLU A 61 -4.41 -16.68 6.68
CA GLU A 61 -4.65 -18.05 7.17
C GLU A 61 -3.36 -18.79 7.50
N ASP A 62 -2.21 -18.32 7.00
CA ASP A 62 -0.91 -18.97 7.22
C ASP A 62 -0.42 -18.81 8.67
N ASP A 63 -0.65 -17.63 9.27
CA ASP A 63 -0.22 -17.31 10.64
C ASP A 63 -1.36 -16.83 11.56
N HIS A 64 -2.61 -16.99 11.11
CA HIS A 64 -3.85 -16.69 11.84
C HIS A 64 -3.85 -15.32 12.53
N ARG A 65 -3.46 -14.28 11.78
CA ARG A 65 -3.53 -12.90 12.25
C ARG A 65 -3.75 -11.92 11.10
N TYR A 66 -4.17 -10.71 11.46
CA TYR A 66 -4.25 -9.59 10.52
C TYR A 66 -2.86 -9.09 10.16
N HIS A 67 -2.63 -8.91 8.86
CA HIS A 67 -1.45 -8.25 8.30
C HIS A 67 -1.88 -6.91 7.75
N ALA A 68 -1.28 -5.82 8.23
CA ALA A 68 -1.45 -4.53 7.60
C ALA A 68 -1.03 -4.61 6.13
N ARG A 69 -1.79 -3.96 5.25
CA ARG A 69 -1.54 -3.91 3.81
C ARG A 69 -1.41 -2.47 3.36
N VAL A 70 -0.61 -2.29 2.32
CA VAL A 70 -0.57 -1.01 1.59
C VAL A 70 -1.72 -0.94 0.59
N SER A 71 -2.05 -2.06 -0.02
CA SER A 71 -3.05 -2.15 -1.07
C SER A 71 -3.88 -3.43 -0.98
N VAL A 72 -5.11 -3.35 -1.49
CA VAL A 72 -5.98 -4.49 -1.82
C VAL A 72 -6.41 -4.29 -3.26
N TYR A 73 -6.19 -5.30 -4.10
CA TYR A 73 -6.49 -5.22 -5.53
C TYR A 73 -7.82 -5.90 -5.82
N GLY A 74 -8.74 -5.13 -6.38
CA GLY A 74 -10.12 -5.50 -6.64
C GLY A 74 -10.78 -4.46 -7.55
N PHE A 75 -12.11 -4.42 -7.53
CA PHE A 75 -12.92 -3.48 -8.30
C PHE A 75 -13.79 -2.66 -7.32
N PRO A 76 -13.33 -1.51 -6.81
CA PRO A 76 -12.09 -0.78 -7.15
C PRO A 76 -10.82 -1.33 -6.47
N SER A 77 -9.63 -0.90 -6.89
CA SER A 77 -8.39 -1.15 -6.15
C SER A 77 -8.22 -0.12 -5.02
N LEU A 78 -7.79 -0.56 -3.85
CA LEU A 78 -7.58 0.30 -2.67
C LEU A 78 -6.09 0.51 -2.40
N ILE A 79 -5.67 1.75 -2.17
CA ILE A 79 -4.29 2.10 -1.80
C ILE A 79 -4.30 3.01 -0.57
N SER A 80 -3.65 2.56 0.51
CA SER A 80 -3.49 3.32 1.74
C SER A 80 -2.15 4.04 1.80
N THR A 81 -2.19 5.36 1.83
CA THR A 81 -1.02 6.21 2.09
C THR A 81 -0.43 6.01 3.49
N THR A 82 -1.27 5.69 4.46
CA THR A 82 -0.82 5.31 5.81
C THR A 82 -0.24 3.90 5.83
N GLY A 83 -0.81 2.99 5.03
CA GLY A 83 -0.27 1.66 4.81
C GLY A 83 1.17 1.69 4.31
N VAL A 84 1.55 2.59 3.40
CA VAL A 84 2.94 2.71 2.92
C VAL A 84 3.94 2.91 4.07
N VAL A 85 3.56 3.64 5.11
CA VAL A 85 4.41 3.95 6.27
C VAL A 85 4.41 2.82 7.30
N GLU A 86 3.24 2.25 7.55
CA GLU A 86 3.00 1.36 8.71
C GLU A 86 2.99 -0.14 8.36
N ALA A 87 2.61 -0.53 7.15
CA ALA A 87 2.43 -1.94 6.79
C ALA A 87 3.76 -2.67 6.49
N PRO A 88 4.68 -2.16 5.65
CA PRO A 88 5.97 -2.81 5.44
C PRO A 88 6.85 -2.69 6.70
N ALA A 89 7.49 -3.80 7.07
CA ALA A 89 8.38 -3.85 8.23
C ALA A 89 9.58 -2.91 8.07
N LYS A 90 9.95 -2.21 9.13
CA LYS A 90 11.14 -1.33 9.17
C LYS A 90 12.43 -2.18 9.10
N PRO A 91 13.61 -1.59 8.85
CA PRO A 91 14.86 -2.35 8.77
C PRO A 91 15.06 -3.28 9.98
N ARG A 92 15.64 -4.48 9.79
CA ARG A 92 15.82 -5.45 10.89
C ARG A 92 16.58 -4.89 12.08
N ASP A 93 17.64 -4.12 11.82
CA ASP A 93 18.47 -3.49 12.85
C ASP A 93 17.68 -2.46 13.69
N PHE A 94 16.62 -1.87 13.13
CA PHE A 94 15.72 -0.97 13.85
C PHE A 94 15.07 -1.72 15.02
N TYR A 95 14.53 -2.92 14.75
CA TYR A 95 13.88 -3.75 15.76
C TYR A 95 14.89 -4.33 16.76
N LEU A 96 16.08 -4.73 16.30
CA LEU A 96 17.14 -5.20 17.19
C LEU A 96 17.53 -4.11 18.21
N LYS A 97 17.76 -2.89 17.75
CA LYS A 97 18.11 -1.77 18.64
C LYS A 97 16.94 -1.34 19.54
N GLN A 98 15.71 -1.43 19.04
CA GLN A 98 14.52 -1.22 19.87
C GLN A 98 14.45 -2.23 21.03
N GLN A 99 14.74 -3.51 20.78
CA GLN A 99 14.79 -4.54 21.82
C GLN A 99 15.91 -4.30 22.84
N LEU A 100 17.01 -3.64 22.42
CA LEU A 100 18.09 -3.19 23.31
C LEU A 100 17.74 -1.93 24.11
N GLY A 101 16.51 -1.43 24.02
CA GLY A 101 16.02 -0.28 24.81
C GLY A 101 16.35 1.09 24.21
N VAL A 102 16.80 1.15 22.95
CA VAL A 102 17.02 2.44 22.27
C VAL A 102 15.67 3.12 22.04
N SER A 103 15.59 4.41 22.40
CA SER A 103 14.34 5.17 22.29
C SER A 103 13.86 5.28 20.84
N LEU A 104 12.53 5.31 20.64
CA LEU A 104 11.93 5.47 19.32
C LEU A 104 12.40 6.75 18.59
N LEU A 105 12.61 7.85 19.32
CA LEU A 105 13.09 9.10 18.75
C LEU A 105 14.51 8.95 18.20
N THR A 106 15.40 8.31 18.96
CA THR A 106 16.77 8.02 18.53
C THR A 106 16.79 7.10 17.31
N LEU A 107 15.97 6.04 17.31
CA LEU A 107 15.87 5.11 16.19
C LEU A 107 15.36 5.81 14.92
N LYS A 108 14.35 6.67 15.04
CA LYS A 108 13.81 7.41 13.89
C LYS A 108 14.85 8.32 13.24
N GLU A 109 15.71 8.97 14.05
CA GLU A 109 16.78 9.80 13.51
C GLU A 109 17.91 8.95 12.91
N GLU A 110 18.33 7.88 13.59
CA GLU A 110 19.41 7.01 13.11
C GLU A 110 19.08 6.30 11.79
N PHE A 111 17.84 5.85 11.64
CA PHE A 111 17.36 5.14 10.45
C PHE A 111 16.66 6.05 9.44
N LYS A 112 16.78 7.36 9.60
CA LYS A 112 16.16 8.34 8.70
C LYS A 112 16.59 8.06 7.26
N GLY A 113 15.60 8.03 6.36
CA GLY A 113 15.81 7.69 4.95
C GLY A 113 15.83 6.19 4.62
N ARG A 114 15.95 5.28 5.61
CA ARG A 114 15.89 3.81 5.39
C ARG A 114 14.47 3.23 5.40
N PHE A 115 13.48 4.04 5.73
CA PHE A 115 12.06 3.72 5.61
C PHE A 115 11.29 4.98 5.19
N ILE A 116 10.08 4.80 4.68
CA ILE A 116 9.17 5.90 4.35
C ILE A 116 8.40 6.30 5.63
N ASP A 117 8.42 7.59 5.98
CA ASP A 117 7.64 8.13 7.12
C ASP A 117 6.54 9.08 6.59
N TYR A 118 5.67 9.54 7.49
CA TYR A 118 4.67 10.54 7.16
C TYR A 118 5.31 11.83 6.63
N ASN A 119 4.68 12.44 5.62
CA ASN A 119 5.15 13.63 4.91
C ASN A 119 6.51 13.47 4.21
N ASP A 120 6.95 12.24 3.97
CA ASP A 120 8.13 11.98 3.15
C ASP A 120 7.83 12.27 1.67
N LEU A 121 8.67 13.08 1.02
CA LEU A 121 8.53 13.43 -0.40
C LEU A 121 8.54 12.21 -1.33
N ARG A 122 9.14 11.10 -0.88
CA ARG A 122 9.21 9.83 -1.62
C ARG A 122 7.87 9.09 -1.68
N LEU A 123 6.90 9.45 -0.83
CA LEU A 123 5.56 8.82 -0.83
C LEU A 123 4.90 8.85 -2.20
N THR A 124 5.01 9.96 -2.93
CA THR A 124 4.44 10.09 -4.27
C THR A 124 5.00 9.05 -5.23
N GLU A 125 6.33 8.90 -5.28
CA GLU A 125 6.98 7.92 -6.17
C GLU A 125 6.68 6.47 -5.77
N VAL A 126 6.66 6.18 -4.47
CA VAL A 126 6.25 4.87 -3.97
C VAL A 126 4.80 4.56 -4.35
N THR A 127 3.91 5.54 -4.22
CA THR A 127 2.48 5.39 -4.52
C THR A 127 2.22 5.13 -6.01
N LYS A 128 2.99 5.76 -6.92
CA LYS A 128 2.95 5.44 -8.35
C LYS A 128 3.21 3.97 -8.63
N GLY A 129 4.10 3.32 -7.87
CA GLY A 129 4.32 1.87 -7.94
C GLY A 129 3.10 1.05 -7.59
N TYR A 130 2.41 1.42 -6.50
CA TYR A 130 1.17 0.74 -6.11
C TYR A 130 0.03 0.97 -7.12
N VAL A 131 -0.01 2.12 -7.78
CA VAL A 131 -0.90 2.37 -8.93
C VAL A 131 -0.55 1.45 -10.10
N MET A 132 0.74 1.30 -10.43
CA MET A 132 1.17 0.35 -11.46
C MET A 132 0.71 -1.07 -11.11
N GLN A 133 0.85 -1.50 -9.86
CA GLN A 133 0.36 -2.81 -9.41
C GLN A 133 -1.16 -2.94 -9.58
N ALA A 134 -1.94 -1.90 -9.29
CA ALA A 134 -3.39 -1.88 -9.54
C ALA A 134 -3.72 -2.02 -11.03
N LEU A 135 -3.00 -1.29 -11.90
CA LEU A 135 -3.17 -1.38 -13.36
C LEU A 135 -2.81 -2.78 -13.87
N PHE A 136 -1.71 -3.37 -13.40
CA PHE A 136 -1.32 -4.73 -13.78
C PHE A 136 -2.33 -5.78 -13.31
N PHE A 137 -2.89 -5.62 -12.11
CA PHE A 137 -3.98 -6.47 -11.64
C PHE A 137 -5.21 -6.32 -12.54
N HIS A 138 -5.61 -5.09 -12.88
CA HIS A 138 -6.76 -4.82 -13.73
C HIS A 138 -6.62 -5.47 -15.12
N ILE A 139 -5.42 -5.47 -15.68
CA ILE A 139 -5.15 -5.98 -17.02
C ILE A 139 -4.88 -7.49 -17.04
N THR A 140 -4.21 -8.03 -16.03
CA THR A 140 -3.66 -9.40 -16.06
C THR A 140 -4.22 -10.33 -14.97
N GLY A 141 -4.97 -9.78 -14.00
CA GLY A 141 -5.39 -10.49 -12.80
C GLY A 141 -4.28 -10.69 -11.76
N ASN A 142 -3.03 -10.29 -12.05
CA ASN A 142 -1.89 -10.46 -11.15
C ASN A 142 -1.16 -9.12 -10.90
N PRO A 143 -1.11 -8.60 -9.66
CA PRO A 143 -0.44 -7.35 -9.36
C PRO A 143 1.07 -7.48 -9.15
N PHE A 144 1.56 -8.69 -8.85
CA PHE A 144 2.85 -8.86 -8.18
C PHE A 144 3.93 -9.52 -9.04
N CYS A 145 5.16 -9.03 -8.84
CA CYS A 145 6.38 -9.62 -9.35
C CYS A 145 7.25 -10.13 -8.21
N GLU A 146 8.05 -11.17 -8.46
CA GLU A 146 9.05 -11.67 -7.51
C GLU A 146 10.42 -10.97 -7.65
N ASN A 147 10.63 -10.22 -8.74
CA ASN A 147 11.89 -9.52 -8.97
C ASN A 147 11.95 -8.24 -8.12
N LYS A 148 12.84 -8.21 -7.14
CA LYS A 148 13.11 -7.06 -6.24
C LYS A 148 13.45 -5.74 -6.93
N ASN A 149 13.86 -5.78 -8.20
CA ASN A 149 14.17 -4.58 -8.98
C ASN A 149 13.03 -4.18 -9.93
N CYS A 150 11.84 -4.79 -9.80
CA CYS A 150 10.64 -4.40 -10.53
C CYS A 150 9.73 -3.62 -9.59
N ARG A 151 9.12 -2.53 -10.05
CA ARG A 151 8.14 -1.76 -9.25
C ARG A 151 6.87 -2.54 -8.89
N LEU A 152 6.65 -3.70 -9.51
CA LEU A 152 5.58 -4.62 -9.14
C LEU A 152 5.97 -5.59 -8.02
N TYR A 153 7.17 -5.46 -7.45
CA TYR A 153 7.62 -6.33 -6.36
C TYR A 153 6.73 -6.19 -5.12
N ASN A 154 6.28 -7.33 -4.58
CA ASN A 154 5.51 -7.38 -3.34
C ASN A 154 6.43 -7.24 -2.12
N ALA A 155 6.81 -6.01 -1.79
CA ALA A 155 7.74 -5.72 -0.71
C ALA A 155 7.08 -5.82 0.67
N HIS A 156 7.60 -6.71 1.52
CA HIS A 156 7.21 -6.83 2.92
C HIS A 156 8.07 -5.97 3.88
N TRP A 157 9.23 -5.50 3.40
CA TRP A 157 10.17 -4.68 4.15
C TRP A 157 10.33 -3.31 3.49
N GLN A 158 10.47 -2.26 4.29
CA GLN A 158 10.68 -0.88 3.85
C GLN A 158 11.91 -0.74 2.94
N GLU A 159 13.00 -1.48 3.22
CA GLU A 159 14.21 -1.43 2.40
C GLU A 159 13.99 -2.06 1.03
N ASP A 160 13.26 -3.17 0.96
CA ASP A 160 12.88 -3.79 -0.30
C ASP A 160 11.89 -2.91 -1.08
N LEU A 161 10.97 -2.23 -0.39
CA LEU A 161 10.03 -1.29 -0.99
C LEU A 161 10.77 -0.10 -1.62
N ILE A 162 11.65 0.55 -0.86
CA ILE A 162 12.49 1.64 -1.35
C ILE A 162 13.32 1.17 -2.53
N ARG A 163 13.90 -0.04 -2.44
CA ARG A 163 14.69 -0.60 -3.53
C ARG A 163 13.87 -0.71 -4.81
N ALA A 164 12.72 -1.37 -4.73
CA ALA A 164 11.85 -1.64 -5.86
C ALA A 164 11.26 -0.36 -6.47
N GLN A 165 10.96 0.66 -5.64
CA GLN A 165 10.23 1.85 -6.10
C GLN A 165 11.12 3.04 -6.47
N LEU A 166 12.30 3.17 -5.86
CA LEU A 166 13.10 4.40 -5.95
C LEU A 166 14.51 4.17 -6.49
N THR A 167 15.01 2.93 -6.48
CA THR A 167 16.40 2.64 -6.88
C THR A 167 16.51 1.73 -8.09
N SER A 168 15.40 1.11 -8.54
CA SER A 168 15.41 0.26 -9.72
C SER A 168 15.79 1.08 -10.95
N LYS A 169 16.69 0.54 -11.77
CA LYS A 169 17.13 1.22 -13.01
C LYS A 169 16.01 1.33 -14.04
N ASN A 170 15.15 0.31 -14.09
CA ASN A 170 13.99 0.24 -14.96
C ASN A 170 12.73 0.26 -14.10
N ASP A 171 11.62 0.75 -14.65
CA ASP A 171 10.32 0.74 -13.96
C ASP A 171 9.81 -0.70 -13.76
N VAL A 172 9.93 -1.56 -14.77
CA VAL A 172 9.48 -2.94 -14.72
C VAL A 172 10.55 -3.90 -15.25
N CYS A 173 10.44 -5.19 -14.88
CA CYS A 173 11.32 -6.22 -15.43
C CYS A 173 10.94 -6.56 -16.88
N LEU A 174 11.85 -7.23 -17.59
CA LEU A 174 11.66 -7.60 -19.01
C LEU A 174 10.36 -8.38 -19.28
N GLN A 175 9.90 -9.18 -18.32
CA GLN A 175 8.63 -9.91 -18.46
C GLN A 175 7.44 -8.95 -18.48
N HIS A 176 7.39 -8.00 -17.55
CA HIS A 176 6.31 -7.02 -17.45
C HIS A 176 6.41 -5.95 -18.54
N GLU A 177 7.62 -5.64 -19.01
CA GLU A 177 7.83 -4.78 -20.18
C GLU A 177 7.19 -5.39 -21.45
N LYS A 178 7.35 -6.70 -21.67
CA LYS A 178 6.69 -7.39 -22.79
C LYS A 178 5.17 -7.28 -22.75
N ILE A 179 4.58 -7.33 -21.55
CA ILE A 179 3.13 -7.16 -21.37
C ILE A 179 2.72 -5.76 -21.83
N LEU A 180 3.44 -4.71 -21.39
CA LEU A 180 3.16 -3.32 -21.79
C LEU A 180 3.32 -3.11 -23.30
N THR A 181 4.39 -3.64 -23.90
CA THR A 181 4.62 -3.51 -25.34
C THR A 181 3.52 -4.19 -26.16
N HIS A 182 3.05 -5.36 -25.73
CA HIS A 182 1.95 -6.07 -26.40
C HIS A 182 0.62 -5.30 -26.32
N LEU A 183 0.37 -4.60 -25.22
CA LEU A 183 -0.81 -3.74 -25.08
C LEU A 183 -0.72 -2.49 -25.94
N ALA A 184 0.47 -1.86 -26.03
CA ALA A 184 0.69 -0.66 -26.84
C ALA A 184 0.65 -0.94 -28.35
N SER A 185 0.80 -2.19 -28.78
CA SER A 185 0.70 -2.60 -30.18
C SER A 185 -0.72 -2.96 -30.64
N ARG A 186 -1.72 -2.87 -29.76
CA ARG A 186 -3.14 -3.07 -30.08
C ARG A 186 -3.80 -1.73 -30.40
#